data_AF-A0A5E8H0P8-F1
#
_entry.id   AF-A0A5E8H0P8-F1
#
_cell.length_a   1.000
_cell.length_b   1.000
_cell.length_c   1.000
_cell.angle_alpha   90.00
_cell.angle_beta   90.00
_cell.angle_gamma   90.00
#
_symmetry.space_group_name_H-M   'P 1'
#
loop_
_entity.id
_entity.type
_entity.pdbx_description
1 polymer ?
#
loop_
_entity_poly.entity_id
_entity_poly.type
_entity_poly.pdbx_seq_one_letter_code
_entity_poly.pdbx_strand_id
1 'polypeptide(L)'
;MVEFFNTRLARFIGWVFGFAGIIATYISGWSLLEIFVGEQNAVSVWPTIYVLFLTLIIILFAIFRQLQTMRKEKYANITGYLHSISHQLRDLETYIDEWGPKEHASIDQYEMFLEHVREKFCSILDQMSVTFTSLTGTRCRSCIKLIYSLVSDDGEQKLYFYTFQRDTASARSLHDHDQKRITANHDPHEKNPQFAAICDDASPDRWHFFSNDLLKEDNFKTTSMTAYDSQYGNRWKYSIFNFLNGRGWPLPYKSCLTCVIRQGPTVSGQVRPETVIGFLSVDSESRNVFKETWDKEIVFSVADALYWPLRKILTVQQVAETLKSNPPG
;
A
#
# COMPACT_ATOMS: atom_id res chain seq x y z
N MET A 1 -12.17 9.40 23.90
CA MET A 1 -10.79 9.84 24.21
C MET A 1 -10.31 9.40 25.60
N VAL A 2 -11.11 9.55 26.66
CA VAL A 2 -10.71 9.20 28.05
C VAL A 2 -10.39 7.72 28.24
N GLU A 3 -11.20 6.80 27.71
CA GLU A 3 -10.94 5.35 27.80
C GLU A 3 -9.64 4.93 27.12
N PHE A 4 -9.32 5.55 25.98
CA PHE A 4 -8.09 5.29 25.25
C PHE A 4 -6.86 5.76 26.04
N PHE A 5 -6.96 6.91 26.70
CA PHE A 5 -5.91 7.43 27.58
C PHE A 5 -5.70 6.52 28.80
N ASN A 6 -6.78 6.11 29.47
CA ASN A 6 -6.71 5.22 30.63
C ASN A 6 -6.09 3.86 30.28
N THR A 7 -6.43 3.31 29.11
CA THR A 7 -5.86 2.03 28.64
C THR A 7 -4.36 2.15 28.38
N ARG A 8 -3.91 3.26 27.77
CA ARG A 8 -2.48 3.54 27.55
C ARG A 8 -1.73 3.75 28.86
N LEU A 9 -2.32 4.48 29.80
CA LEU A 9 -1.74 4.73 31.12
C LEU A 9 -1.59 3.43 31.92
N ALA A 10 -2.62 2.58 31.95
CA ALA A 10 -2.55 1.28 32.62
C ALA A 10 -1.45 0.37 32.03
N ARG A 11 -1.31 0.35 30.70
CA ARG A 11 -0.22 -0.39 30.02
C ARG A 11 1.15 0.18 30.35
N PHE A 12 1.31 1.50 30.36
CA PHE A 12 2.55 2.16 30.73
C PHE A 12 2.94 1.85 32.17
N ILE A 13 2.00 1.95 33.10
CA ILE A 13 2.18 1.59 34.51
C ILE A 13 2.59 0.12 34.63
N GLY A 14 1.93 -0.79 33.91
CA GLY A 14 2.30 -2.20 33.86
C GLY A 14 3.74 -2.43 33.38
N TRP A 15 4.18 -1.68 32.35
CA TRP A 15 5.57 -1.70 31.88
C TRP A 15 6.56 -1.20 32.94
N VAL A 16 6.24 -0.10 33.62
CA VAL A 16 7.08 0.46 34.71
C VAL A 16 7.23 -0.55 35.85
N PHE A 17 6.14 -1.18 36.29
CA PHE A 17 6.21 -2.23 37.32
C PHE A 17 6.96 -3.47 36.85
N GLY A 18 6.78 -3.88 35.60
CA GLY A 18 7.55 -4.98 35.01
C GLY A 18 9.05 -4.69 35.00
N PHE A 19 9.46 -3.49 34.61
CA PHE A 19 10.86 -3.07 34.60
C PHE A 19 11.44 -2.95 36.02
N ALA A 20 10.69 -2.39 36.96
CA ALA A 20 11.06 -2.34 38.37
C ALA A 20 11.23 -3.74 38.97
N GLY A 21 10.36 -4.69 38.60
CA GLY A 21 10.48 -6.10 38.99
C GLY A 21 11.76 -6.76 38.45
N ILE A 22 12.12 -6.48 37.18
CA ILE A 22 13.39 -6.96 36.59
C ILE A 22 14.59 -6.38 37.34
N ILE A 23 14.59 -5.07 37.62
CA ILE A 23 15.67 -4.42 38.39
C ILE A 23 15.76 -5.01 39.79
N ALA A 24 14.64 -5.15 40.50
CA ALA A 24 14.62 -5.73 41.84
C ALA A 24 15.12 -7.17 41.86
N THR A 25 14.76 -7.97 40.86
CA THR A 25 15.27 -9.34 40.68
C THR A 25 16.77 -9.33 40.40
N TYR A 26 17.26 -8.41 39.57
CA TYR A 26 18.69 -8.26 39.29
C TYR A 26 19.49 -7.84 40.53
N ILE A 27 19.01 -6.85 41.29
CA ILE A 27 19.65 -6.39 42.54
C ILE A 27 19.65 -7.52 43.57
N SER A 28 18.52 -8.18 43.77
CA SER A 28 18.41 -9.30 44.72
C SER A 28 19.31 -10.46 44.30
N GLY A 29 19.37 -10.76 43.00
CA GLY A 29 20.28 -11.75 42.42
C GLY A 29 21.75 -11.37 42.58
N TRP A 30 22.09 -10.09 42.47
CA TRP A 30 23.44 -9.56 42.69
C TRP A 30 23.85 -9.66 44.16
N SER A 31 22.99 -9.28 45.09
CA SER A 31 23.26 -9.43 46.53
C SER A 31 23.41 -10.89 46.94
N LEU A 32 22.59 -11.79 46.38
CA LEU A 32 22.77 -13.23 46.57
C LEU A 32 24.10 -13.71 45.98
N LEU A 33 24.46 -13.23 44.79
CA LEU A 33 25.76 -13.54 44.16
C LEU A 33 26.93 -13.07 45.03
N GLU A 34 26.87 -11.88 45.62
CA GLU A 34 27.93 -11.34 46.48
C GLU A 34 28.15 -12.23 47.72
N ILE A 35 27.05 -12.72 48.32
CA ILE A 35 27.11 -13.69 49.42
C ILE A 35 27.71 -15.03 48.97
N PHE A 36 27.27 -15.56 47.81
CA PHE A 36 27.73 -16.86 47.29
C PHE A 36 29.16 -16.86 46.72
N VAL A 37 29.63 -15.71 46.23
CA VAL A 37 31.00 -15.53 45.72
C VAL A 37 31.98 -15.33 46.88
N GLY A 38 31.54 -14.72 47.99
CA GLY A 38 32.33 -14.61 49.22
C GLY A 38 32.70 -15.95 49.85
N GLU A 39 31.95 -17.03 49.56
CA GLU A 39 32.14 -18.38 50.13
C GLU A 39 32.79 -19.41 49.18
N GLN A 40 33.39 -19.00 48.04
CA GLN A 40 33.69 -19.91 46.93
C GLN A 40 34.38 -21.26 47.28
N ASN A 41 33.57 -22.33 47.20
CA ASN A 41 33.87 -23.50 46.38
C ASN A 41 33.30 -23.27 44.96
N ALA A 42 33.98 -23.74 43.91
CA ALA A 42 33.66 -23.54 42.49
C ALA A 42 32.24 -23.98 42.02
N VAL A 43 31.45 -24.60 42.90
CA VAL A 43 30.08 -25.06 42.62
C VAL A 43 29.07 -23.89 42.60
N SER A 44 29.38 -22.72 43.19
CA SER A 44 28.43 -21.59 43.32
C SER A 44 28.27 -20.70 42.07
N VAL A 45 29.11 -20.85 41.03
CA VAL A 45 29.06 -19.98 39.83
C VAL A 45 27.97 -20.39 38.84
N TRP A 46 27.68 -21.69 38.74
CA TRP A 46 26.72 -22.23 37.77
C TRP A 46 25.28 -21.75 37.98
N PRO A 47 24.73 -21.70 39.22
CA PRO A 47 23.39 -21.19 39.46
C PRO A 47 23.20 -19.74 39.01
N THR A 48 24.18 -18.87 39.21
CA THR A 48 24.09 -17.47 38.76
C THR A 48 24.07 -17.37 37.25
N ILE A 49 24.98 -18.08 36.56
CA ILE A 49 24.99 -18.11 35.09
C ILE A 49 23.63 -18.58 34.57
N TYR A 50 23.06 -19.61 35.19
CA TYR A 50 21.73 -20.10 34.84
C TYR A 50 20.64 -19.04 35.02
N VAL A 51 20.60 -18.32 36.15
CA VAL A 51 19.62 -17.25 36.41
C VAL A 51 19.75 -16.13 35.39
N LEU A 52 20.97 -15.65 35.11
CA LEU A 52 21.21 -14.58 34.12
C LEU A 52 20.77 -15.00 32.72
N PHE A 53 21.09 -16.23 32.32
CA PHE A 53 20.69 -16.77 31.03
C PHE A 53 19.16 -16.90 30.92
N LEU A 54 18.50 -17.41 31.97
CA LEU A 54 17.03 -17.52 32.02
C LEU A 54 16.35 -16.14 31.96
N THR A 55 16.86 -15.15 32.69
CA THR A 55 16.35 -13.77 32.65
C THR A 55 16.49 -13.17 31.25
N LEU A 56 17.63 -13.38 30.58
CA LEU A 56 17.84 -12.93 29.20
C LEU A 56 16.81 -13.57 28.26
N ILE A 57 16.56 -14.88 28.38
CA ILE A 57 15.54 -15.58 27.57
C ILE A 57 14.15 -14.98 27.81
N ILE A 58 13.76 -14.72 29.07
CA ILE A 58 12.45 -14.12 29.39
C ILE A 58 12.32 -12.73 28.78
N ILE A 59 13.37 -11.90 28.84
CA ILE A 59 13.38 -10.56 28.23
C ILE A 59 13.23 -10.67 26.71
N LEU A 60 13.99 -11.55 26.06
CA LEU A 60 13.88 -11.77 24.61
C LEU A 60 12.48 -12.26 24.22
N PHE A 61 11.89 -13.16 25.00
CA PHE A 61 10.52 -13.64 24.79
C PHE A 61 9.48 -12.53 24.98
N ALA A 62 9.63 -11.68 26.00
CA ALA A 62 8.76 -10.54 26.24
C ALA A 62 8.84 -9.51 25.10
N ILE A 63 10.04 -9.20 24.61
CA ILE A 63 10.26 -8.33 23.44
C ILE A 63 9.59 -8.94 22.21
N PHE A 64 9.83 -10.23 21.93
CA PHE A 64 9.21 -10.92 20.80
C PHE A 64 7.68 -10.89 20.87
N ARG A 65 7.10 -11.20 22.03
CA ARG A 65 5.65 -11.15 22.27
C ARG A 65 5.10 -9.73 22.10
N GLN A 66 5.82 -8.72 22.56
CA GLN A 66 5.41 -7.32 22.42
C GLN A 66 5.40 -6.91 20.95
N LEU A 67 6.44 -7.25 20.18
CA LEU A 67 6.52 -6.98 18.73
C LEU A 67 5.35 -7.63 17.96
N GLN A 68 4.99 -8.87 18.33
CA GLN A 68 3.84 -9.57 17.74
C GLN A 68 2.50 -8.91 18.13
N THR A 69 2.33 -8.53 19.40
CA THR A 69 1.10 -7.91 19.91
C THR A 69 0.87 -6.53 19.29
N MET A 70 1.90 -5.69 19.20
CA MET A 70 1.79 -4.34 18.62
C MET A 70 1.19 -4.36 17.22
N ARG A 71 1.51 -5.37 16.41
CA ARG A 71 0.96 -5.51 15.06
C ARG A 71 -0.50 -5.89 15.06
N LYS A 72 -0.89 -6.86 15.88
CA LYS A 72 -2.30 -7.25 16.04
C LYS A 72 -3.16 -6.05 16.46
N GLU A 73 -2.64 -5.22 17.36
CA GLU A 73 -3.31 -3.98 17.75
C GLU A 73 -3.45 -2.99 16.59
N LYS A 74 -2.41 -2.81 15.77
CA LYS A 74 -2.50 -1.99 14.57
C LYS A 74 -3.56 -2.50 13.59
N TYR A 75 -3.62 -3.81 13.34
CA TYR A 75 -4.66 -4.40 12.48
C TYR A 75 -6.06 -4.21 13.06
N ALA A 76 -6.23 -4.37 14.38
CA ALA A 76 -7.51 -4.10 15.03
C ALA A 76 -7.92 -2.63 14.88
N ASN A 77 -6.97 -1.70 15.05
CA ASN A 77 -7.24 -0.26 14.96
C ASN A 77 -7.64 0.21 13.56
N ILE A 78 -7.20 -0.48 12.50
CA ILE A 78 -7.59 -0.08 11.13
C ILE A 78 -8.95 -0.59 10.68
N THR A 79 -9.58 -1.50 11.44
CA THR A 79 -10.91 -2.03 11.09
C THR A 79 -11.94 -0.92 10.91
N GLY A 80 -11.85 0.15 11.71
CA GLY A 80 -12.70 1.35 11.55
C GLY A 80 -12.49 2.06 10.21
N TYR A 81 -11.24 2.17 9.73
CA TYR A 81 -10.96 2.77 8.42
C TYR A 81 -11.43 1.88 7.27
N LEU A 82 -11.24 0.56 7.37
CA LEU A 82 -11.74 -0.39 6.38
C LEU A 82 -13.27 -0.39 6.30
N HIS A 83 -13.95 -0.29 7.44
CA HIS A 83 -15.39 -0.15 7.48
C HIS A 83 -15.86 1.16 6.83
N SER A 84 -15.15 2.27 7.07
CA SER A 84 -15.42 3.54 6.39
C SER A 84 -15.22 3.46 4.88
N ILE A 85 -14.18 2.77 4.40
CA ILE A 85 -13.95 2.51 2.97
C ILE A 85 -15.12 1.72 2.37
N SER A 86 -15.57 0.68 3.06
CA SER A 86 -16.73 -0.12 2.62
C SER A 86 -18.01 0.73 2.50
N HIS A 87 -18.26 1.64 3.44
CA HIS A 87 -19.38 2.59 3.33
C HIS A 87 -19.23 3.51 2.13
N GLN A 88 -18.05 4.11 1.92
CA GLN A 88 -17.81 5.01 0.80
C GLN A 88 -17.95 4.31 -0.56
N LEU A 89 -17.50 3.05 -0.67
CA LEU A 89 -17.66 2.24 -1.87
C LEU A 89 -19.13 1.95 -2.17
N ARG A 90 -19.90 1.57 -1.15
CA ARG A 90 -21.34 1.34 -1.29
C ARG A 90 -22.07 2.63 -1.70
N ASP A 91 -21.78 3.74 -1.03
CA ASP A 91 -22.42 5.02 -1.31
C ASP A 91 -22.04 5.54 -2.72
N LEU A 92 -20.80 5.27 -3.17
CA LEU A 92 -20.36 5.53 -4.53
C LEU A 92 -21.14 4.69 -5.55
N GLU A 93 -21.28 3.39 -5.30
CA GLU A 93 -22.04 2.49 -6.18
C GLU A 93 -23.51 2.96 -6.30
N THR A 94 -24.16 3.28 -5.17
CA THR A 94 -25.50 3.86 -5.15
C THR A 94 -25.56 5.18 -5.91
N TYR A 95 -24.58 6.06 -5.73
CA TYR A 95 -24.53 7.33 -6.45
C TYR A 95 -24.45 7.13 -7.97
N ILE A 96 -23.59 6.21 -8.43
CA ILE A 96 -23.44 5.91 -9.85
C ILE A 96 -24.75 5.39 -10.45
N ASP A 97 -25.46 4.54 -9.72
CA ASP A 97 -26.72 3.95 -10.19
C ASP A 97 -27.89 4.93 -10.20
N GLU A 98 -28.00 5.79 -9.19
CA GLU A 98 -29.11 6.75 -9.08
C GLU A 98 -28.90 8.02 -9.92
N TRP A 99 -27.66 8.48 -10.02
CA TRP A 99 -27.31 9.80 -10.59
C TRP A 99 -26.49 9.72 -11.87
N GLY A 100 -26.29 8.50 -12.41
CA GLY A 100 -25.61 8.30 -13.69
C GLY A 100 -26.29 9.10 -14.82
N PRO A 101 -25.53 9.80 -15.67
CA PRO A 101 -26.09 10.56 -16.80
C PRO A 101 -26.82 9.63 -17.77
N LYS A 102 -28.03 10.03 -18.19
CA LYS A 102 -28.85 9.31 -19.17
C LYS A 102 -28.28 9.47 -20.58
N GLU A 103 -28.68 8.61 -21.53
CA GLU A 103 -28.17 8.57 -22.93
C GLU A 103 -28.28 9.89 -23.71
N HIS A 104 -29.06 10.87 -23.24
CA HIS A 104 -29.23 12.18 -23.86
C HIS A 104 -28.81 13.35 -22.95
N ALA A 105 -28.01 13.07 -21.92
CA ALA A 105 -27.46 14.11 -21.06
C ALA A 105 -26.45 14.98 -21.82
N SER A 106 -26.33 16.25 -21.42
CA SER A 106 -25.34 17.16 -22.02
C SER A 106 -23.93 16.77 -21.58
N ILE A 107 -22.93 17.20 -22.37
CA ILE A 107 -21.52 16.92 -22.07
C ILE A 107 -21.10 17.43 -20.70
N ASP A 108 -21.59 18.61 -20.31
CA ASP A 108 -21.35 19.22 -19.00
C ASP A 108 -21.90 18.34 -17.86
N GLN A 109 -23.05 17.68 -18.05
CA GLN A 109 -23.61 16.76 -17.06
C GLN A 109 -22.73 15.52 -16.88
N TYR A 110 -22.18 14.97 -17.97
CA TYR A 110 -21.20 13.89 -17.90
C TYR A 110 -19.93 14.33 -17.16
N GLU A 111 -19.41 15.52 -17.47
CA GLU A 111 -18.19 16.04 -16.83
C GLU A 111 -18.37 16.29 -15.33
N MET A 112 -19.45 16.97 -14.94
CA MET A 112 -19.79 17.21 -13.54
C MET A 112 -19.95 15.90 -12.75
N PHE A 113 -20.63 14.91 -13.35
CA PHE A 113 -20.78 13.59 -12.74
C PHE A 113 -19.43 12.89 -12.55
N LEU A 114 -18.59 12.88 -13.58
CA LEU A 114 -17.26 12.26 -13.53
C LEU A 114 -16.33 12.96 -12.53
N GLU A 115 -16.40 14.28 -12.41
CA GLU A 115 -15.68 15.04 -11.40
C GLU A 115 -16.11 14.63 -9.99
N HIS A 116 -17.41 14.59 -9.70
CA HIS A 116 -17.90 14.18 -8.39
C HIS A 116 -17.50 12.75 -8.04
N VAL A 117 -17.55 11.83 -9.01
CA VAL A 117 -17.10 10.45 -8.81
C VAL A 117 -15.60 10.38 -8.52
N ARG A 118 -14.76 11.18 -9.21
CA ARG A 118 -13.33 11.27 -8.91
C ARG A 118 -13.07 11.75 -7.48
N GLU A 119 -13.85 12.71 -6.97
CA GLU A 119 -13.76 13.15 -5.57
C GLU A 119 -14.05 11.99 -4.59
N LYS A 120 -15.06 11.16 -4.88
CA LYS A 120 -15.37 9.98 -4.06
C LYS A 120 -14.25 8.94 -4.08
N PHE A 121 -13.68 8.64 -5.25
CA PHE A 121 -12.51 7.78 -5.35
C PHE A 121 -11.30 8.35 -4.59
N CYS A 122 -11.08 9.67 -4.65
CA CYS A 122 -10.03 10.35 -3.90
C CYS A 122 -10.20 10.15 -2.38
N SER A 123 -11.43 10.27 -1.88
CA SER A 123 -11.75 10.04 -0.47
C SER A 123 -11.48 8.59 -0.03
N ILE A 124 -11.83 7.60 -0.87
CA ILE A 124 -11.52 6.18 -0.63
C ILE A 124 -10.00 5.98 -0.55
N LEU A 125 -9.26 6.59 -1.48
CA LEU A 125 -7.81 6.53 -1.52
C LEU A 125 -7.17 7.22 -0.31
N ASP A 126 -7.71 8.34 0.16
CA ASP A 126 -7.28 8.99 1.41
C ASP A 126 -7.41 8.04 2.61
N GLN A 127 -8.55 7.36 2.74
CA GLN A 127 -8.75 6.36 3.81
C GLN A 127 -7.80 5.17 3.67
N MET A 128 -7.49 4.72 2.44
CA MET A 128 -6.46 3.71 2.20
C MET A 128 -5.07 4.19 2.63
N SER A 129 -4.71 5.42 2.30
CA SER A 129 -3.44 6.03 2.69
C SER A 129 -3.32 6.14 4.22
N VAL A 130 -4.38 6.58 4.91
CA VAL A 130 -4.46 6.65 6.38
C VAL A 130 -4.36 5.27 7.00
N THR A 131 -5.06 4.28 6.45
CA THR A 131 -5.01 2.87 6.89
C THR A 131 -3.57 2.37 6.89
N PHE A 132 -2.87 2.50 5.77
CA PHE A 132 -1.50 2.02 5.65
C PHE A 132 -0.47 2.88 6.40
N THR A 133 -0.72 4.17 6.55
CA THR A 133 0.10 5.04 7.41
C THR A 133 0.00 4.60 8.87
N SER A 134 -1.19 4.25 9.35
CA SER A 134 -1.42 3.70 10.69
C SER A 134 -0.74 2.34 10.90
N LEU A 135 -0.87 1.42 9.93
CA LEU A 135 -0.21 0.12 9.97
C LEU A 135 1.32 0.21 9.99
N THR A 136 1.88 1.00 9.08
CA THR A 136 3.33 1.06 8.89
C THR A 136 4.02 1.99 9.87
N GLY A 137 3.33 3.02 10.35
CA GLY A 137 3.95 4.13 11.10
C GLY A 137 4.78 5.06 10.22
N THR A 138 4.59 5.02 8.91
CA THR A 138 5.32 5.84 7.93
C THR A 138 4.32 6.46 6.96
N ARG A 139 4.68 7.55 6.28
CA ARG A 139 3.79 8.15 5.28
C ARG A 139 3.59 7.19 4.12
N CYS A 140 2.33 6.82 3.89
CA CYS A 140 1.92 6.06 2.72
C CYS A 140 1.16 6.95 1.73
N ARG A 141 1.00 6.45 0.51
CA ARG A 141 0.18 7.02 -0.56
C ARG A 141 -0.59 5.93 -1.25
N SER A 142 -1.65 6.30 -1.95
CA SER A 142 -2.48 5.36 -2.67
C SER A 142 -2.94 5.95 -4.00
N CYS A 143 -3.06 5.09 -5.01
CA CYS A 143 -3.57 5.49 -6.31
C CYS A 143 -4.26 4.35 -7.05
N ILE A 144 -5.19 4.71 -7.91
CA ILE A 144 -5.79 3.84 -8.91
C ILE A 144 -5.12 4.13 -10.24
N LYS A 145 -4.61 3.09 -10.89
CA LYS A 145 -4.13 3.13 -12.27
C LYS A 145 -5.09 2.35 -13.15
N LEU A 146 -5.39 2.86 -14.35
CA LEU A 146 -6.26 2.19 -15.31
C LEU A 146 -5.48 1.86 -16.58
N ILE A 147 -5.99 0.86 -17.30
CA ILE A 147 -5.45 0.41 -18.59
C ILE A 147 -6.30 1.02 -19.70
N TYR A 148 -5.66 1.55 -20.73
CA TYR A 148 -6.32 1.96 -21.96
C TYR A 148 -5.51 1.46 -23.16
N SER A 149 -6.20 1.31 -24.29
CA SER A 149 -5.59 0.85 -25.53
C SER A 149 -5.67 1.91 -26.60
N LEU A 150 -4.59 2.08 -27.35
CA LEU A 150 -4.56 2.90 -28.55
C LEU A 150 -4.18 2.04 -29.74
N VAL A 151 -4.82 2.29 -30.89
CA VAL A 151 -4.38 1.71 -32.16
C VAL A 151 -3.24 2.56 -32.67
N SER A 152 -2.06 1.96 -32.85
CA SER A 152 -0.89 2.64 -33.41
C SER A 152 -1.02 2.84 -34.92
N ASP A 153 -0.15 3.67 -35.50
CA ASP A 153 -0.12 3.95 -36.95
C ASP A 153 0.04 2.67 -37.80
N ASP A 154 0.68 1.64 -37.22
CA ASP A 154 0.89 0.33 -37.84
C ASP A 154 -0.35 -0.59 -37.75
N GLY A 155 -1.44 -0.12 -37.15
CA GLY A 155 -2.68 -0.89 -36.90
C GLY A 155 -2.62 -1.80 -35.67
N GLU A 156 -1.47 -1.89 -34.99
CA GLU A 156 -1.33 -2.69 -33.77
C GLU A 156 -1.94 -1.97 -32.55
N GLN A 157 -2.71 -2.71 -31.74
CA GLN A 157 -3.24 -2.22 -30.47
C GLN A 157 -2.13 -2.24 -29.41
N LYS A 158 -1.79 -1.06 -28.88
CA LYS A 158 -0.80 -0.90 -27.80
C LYS A 158 -1.51 -0.53 -26.50
N LEU A 159 -1.11 -1.18 -25.42
CA LEU A 159 -1.67 -0.94 -24.08
C LEU A 159 -0.82 0.10 -23.35
N TYR A 160 -1.51 0.99 -22.64
CA TYR A 160 -0.93 2.04 -21.83
C TYR A 160 -1.56 2.06 -20.45
N PHE A 161 -0.81 2.58 -19.50
CA PHE A 161 -1.27 2.80 -18.14
C PHE A 161 -1.39 4.29 -17.86
N TYR A 162 -2.38 4.69 -17.08
CA TYR A 162 -2.43 6.03 -16.52
C TYR A 162 -2.92 6.03 -15.10
N THR A 163 -2.53 7.04 -14.32
CA THR A 163 -3.10 7.26 -13.00
C THR A 163 -4.46 7.92 -13.15
N PHE A 164 -5.51 7.20 -12.76
CA PHE A 164 -6.88 7.71 -12.79
C PHE A 164 -7.15 8.65 -11.61
N GLN A 165 -6.77 8.23 -10.40
CA GLN A 165 -6.96 9.01 -9.19
C GLN A 165 -5.87 8.70 -8.16
N ARG A 166 -5.51 9.70 -7.35
CA ARG A 166 -4.61 9.57 -6.18
C ARG A 166 -5.32 10.01 -4.91
N ASP A 167 -4.74 9.67 -3.76
CA ASP A 167 -5.03 10.37 -2.52
C ASP A 167 -4.79 11.89 -2.66
N THR A 168 -5.50 12.68 -1.85
CA THR A 168 -5.51 14.15 -1.91
C THR A 168 -4.12 14.75 -1.75
N ALA A 169 -3.30 14.20 -0.84
CA ALA A 169 -1.98 14.73 -0.56
C ALA A 169 -1.04 14.55 -1.76
N SER A 170 -1.15 13.43 -2.46
CA SER A 170 -0.37 13.12 -3.65
C SER A 170 -0.88 13.85 -4.89
N ALA A 171 -2.21 13.93 -5.07
CA ALA A 171 -2.87 14.55 -6.21
C ALA A 171 -2.43 16.00 -6.41
N ARG A 172 -2.39 16.80 -5.34
CA ARG A 172 -1.99 18.22 -5.38
C ARG A 172 -0.60 18.45 -5.96
N SER A 173 0.33 17.54 -5.68
CA SER A 173 1.73 17.66 -6.14
C SER A 173 1.99 17.07 -7.52
N LEU A 174 1.10 16.19 -8.00
CA LEU A 174 1.35 15.36 -9.19
C LEU A 174 0.34 15.55 -10.31
N HIS A 175 -0.69 16.37 -10.13
CA HIS A 175 -1.75 16.58 -11.13
C HIS A 175 -1.20 16.92 -12.52
N ASP A 176 -0.36 17.95 -12.62
CA ASP A 176 0.24 18.36 -13.90
C ASP A 176 1.16 17.29 -14.49
N HIS A 177 1.80 16.49 -13.63
CA HIS A 177 2.69 15.40 -14.06
C HIS A 177 1.88 14.26 -14.66
N ASP A 178 0.81 13.84 -13.99
CA ASP A 178 -0.08 12.79 -14.46
C ASP A 178 -0.75 13.20 -15.78
N GLN A 179 -1.22 14.45 -15.90
CA GLN A 179 -1.81 14.96 -17.14
C GLN A 179 -0.83 14.94 -18.31
N LYS A 180 0.41 15.41 -18.10
CA LYS A 180 1.46 15.36 -19.13
C LYS A 180 1.76 13.93 -19.57
N ARG A 181 1.77 12.97 -18.65
CA ARG A 181 2.03 11.56 -18.95
C ARG A 181 0.93 10.94 -19.80
N ILE A 182 -0.33 11.26 -19.49
CA ILE A 182 -1.49 10.84 -20.28
C ILE A 182 -1.40 11.40 -21.69
N THR A 183 -1.23 12.73 -21.82
CA THR A 183 -1.14 13.39 -23.14
C THR A 183 0.04 12.87 -23.97
N ALA A 184 1.16 12.51 -23.33
CA ALA A 184 2.34 11.99 -24.01
C ALA A 184 2.35 10.46 -24.19
N ASN A 185 1.31 9.73 -23.75
CA ASN A 185 1.30 8.26 -23.72
C ASN A 185 2.59 7.67 -23.11
N HIS A 186 3.05 8.28 -22.03
CA HIS A 186 4.41 8.07 -21.49
C HIS A 186 4.61 6.66 -20.89
N ASP A 187 3.53 5.95 -20.60
CA ASP A 187 3.52 4.74 -19.79
C ASP A 187 3.00 3.51 -20.56
N PRO A 188 3.69 3.09 -21.65
CA PRO A 188 3.33 1.87 -22.37
C PRO A 188 3.54 0.62 -21.51
N HIS A 189 2.72 -0.39 -21.76
CA HIS A 189 2.69 -1.67 -21.05
C HIS A 189 4.06 -2.34 -21.03
N GLU A 190 4.75 -2.39 -22.17
CA GLU A 190 6.00 -3.12 -22.36
C GLU A 190 7.18 -2.50 -21.58
N LYS A 191 7.08 -1.20 -21.22
CA LYS A 191 8.10 -0.49 -20.43
C LYS A 191 7.84 -0.55 -18.92
N ASN A 192 6.80 -1.26 -18.49
CA ASN A 192 6.42 -1.42 -17.10
C ASN A 192 6.26 -2.90 -16.74
N PRO A 193 7.34 -3.70 -16.80
CA PRO A 193 7.29 -5.16 -16.67
C PRO A 193 6.65 -5.65 -15.37
N GLN A 194 6.74 -4.90 -14.27
CA GLN A 194 6.08 -5.26 -13.01
C GLN A 194 4.55 -5.24 -13.11
N PHE A 195 3.99 -4.28 -13.85
CA PHE A 195 2.55 -4.19 -14.11
C PHE A 195 2.12 -5.19 -15.19
N ALA A 196 2.94 -5.36 -16.23
CA ALA A 196 2.71 -6.36 -17.27
C ALA A 196 2.64 -7.77 -16.69
N ALA A 197 3.60 -8.14 -15.84
CA ALA A 197 3.68 -9.48 -15.25
C ALA A 197 2.49 -9.86 -14.35
N ILE A 198 1.72 -8.87 -13.86
CA ILE A 198 0.51 -9.11 -13.06
C ILE A 198 -0.77 -8.91 -13.89
N CYS A 199 -0.65 -8.39 -15.11
CA CYS A 199 -1.74 -8.25 -16.08
C CYS A 199 -1.80 -9.45 -17.03
N ASP A 200 -0.65 -10.08 -17.31
CA ASP A 200 -0.52 -11.20 -18.25
C ASP A 200 -1.06 -12.51 -17.67
N ASP A 201 -1.92 -13.19 -18.44
CA ASP A 201 -2.47 -14.52 -18.11
C ASP A 201 -1.41 -15.63 -17.94
N ALA A 202 -0.16 -15.37 -18.37
CA ALA A 202 0.94 -16.31 -18.29
C ALA A 202 1.37 -16.65 -16.86
N SER A 203 1.07 -15.77 -15.89
CA SER A 203 1.32 -15.99 -14.48
C SER A 203 0.00 -15.92 -13.73
N PRO A 204 -0.92 -16.92 -13.90
CA PRO A 204 -2.22 -16.89 -13.25
C PRO A 204 -1.97 -16.62 -11.77
N ASP A 205 -1.15 -17.44 -11.11
CA ASP A 205 -0.44 -17.29 -9.82
C ASP A 205 -0.26 -15.90 -9.15
N ARG A 206 -0.19 -14.82 -9.93
CA ARG A 206 0.38 -13.54 -9.51
C ARG A 206 -0.49 -12.33 -9.89
N TRP A 207 -1.40 -11.98 -9.00
CA TRP A 207 -2.32 -10.84 -9.13
C TRP A 207 -1.88 -9.60 -8.33
N HIS A 208 -0.66 -9.63 -7.80
CA HIS A 208 -0.07 -8.49 -7.10
C HIS A 208 1.43 -8.38 -7.34
N PHE A 209 1.90 -7.15 -7.31
CA PHE A 209 3.31 -6.80 -7.23
C PHE A 209 3.62 -6.33 -5.81
N PHE A 210 4.66 -6.90 -5.21
CA PHE A 210 5.12 -6.53 -3.87
C PHE A 210 6.62 -6.33 -3.88
N SER A 211 7.05 -5.16 -3.43
CA SER A 211 8.45 -4.86 -3.18
C SER A 211 8.57 -3.99 -1.95
N ASN A 212 9.20 -4.53 -0.91
CA ASN A 212 9.41 -3.81 0.35
C ASN A 212 10.74 -3.04 0.38
N ASP A 213 11.54 -3.14 -0.67
CA ASP A 213 12.80 -2.43 -0.80
C ASP A 213 13.13 -2.30 -2.30
N LEU A 214 12.46 -1.38 -2.98
CA LEU A 214 12.62 -1.13 -4.42
C LEU A 214 14.06 -0.75 -4.79
N LEU A 215 14.84 -0.24 -3.83
CA LEU A 215 16.24 0.03 -4.03
C LEU A 215 16.99 -1.26 -4.32
N LYS A 216 16.67 -2.37 -3.62
CA LYS A 216 17.36 -3.67 -3.79
C LYS A 216 16.89 -4.48 -5.00
N GLU A 217 15.88 -4.02 -5.72
CA GLU A 217 15.31 -4.75 -6.83
C GLU A 217 16.02 -4.36 -8.14
N ASP A 218 17.06 -5.11 -8.49
CA ASP A 218 17.93 -4.83 -9.65
C ASP A 218 17.16 -4.71 -10.99
N ASN A 219 16.03 -5.41 -11.09
CA ASN A 219 15.19 -5.46 -12.28
C ASN A 219 13.98 -4.51 -12.22
N PHE A 220 13.89 -3.66 -11.19
CA PHE A 220 12.80 -2.71 -11.10
C PHE A 220 12.87 -1.67 -12.22
N LYS A 221 11.88 -1.68 -13.11
CA LYS A 221 11.82 -0.82 -14.29
C LYS A 221 10.44 -0.23 -14.42
N THR A 222 10.35 1.08 -14.31
CA THR A 222 9.12 1.80 -14.61
C THR A 222 9.47 3.07 -15.35
N THR A 223 8.61 3.45 -16.28
CA THR A 223 8.63 4.76 -16.93
C THR A 223 8.59 5.90 -15.91
N SER A 224 8.09 5.66 -14.70
CA SER A 224 8.10 6.65 -13.63
C SER A 224 9.51 7.10 -13.24
N MET A 225 10.54 6.26 -13.37
CA MET A 225 11.92 6.65 -13.05
C MET A 225 12.37 7.85 -13.88
N THR A 226 12.19 7.76 -15.20
CA THR A 226 12.58 8.82 -16.14
C THR A 226 11.64 10.01 -16.11
N ALA A 227 10.39 9.80 -15.70
CA ALA A 227 9.41 10.87 -15.57
C ALA A 227 9.72 11.81 -14.38
N TYR A 228 10.26 11.28 -13.28
CA TYR A 228 10.72 12.09 -12.14
C TYR A 228 12.13 12.64 -12.36
N ASP A 229 12.96 11.91 -13.10
CA ASP A 229 14.35 12.25 -13.32
C ASP A 229 14.83 11.73 -14.69
N SER A 230 14.77 12.61 -15.68
CA SER A 230 15.09 12.27 -17.08
C SER A 230 16.53 11.79 -17.27
N GLN A 231 17.43 12.11 -16.33
CA GLN A 231 18.83 11.70 -16.37
C GLN A 231 19.08 10.38 -15.63
N TYR A 232 18.09 9.80 -14.95
CA TYR A 232 18.30 8.63 -14.09
C TYR A 232 18.94 7.45 -14.84
N GLY A 233 18.50 7.17 -16.07
CA GLY A 233 19.06 6.09 -16.90
C GLY A 233 20.50 6.33 -17.35
N ASN A 234 20.95 7.59 -17.37
CA ASN A 234 22.30 7.99 -17.78
C ASN A 234 23.27 8.14 -16.60
N ARG A 235 22.78 8.06 -15.35
CA ARG A 235 23.65 8.14 -14.18
C ARG A 235 24.52 6.90 -14.10
N TRP A 236 25.82 7.12 -14.06
CA TRP A 236 26.76 6.02 -13.84
C TRP A 236 26.40 5.34 -12.52
N LYS A 237 26.31 4.01 -12.51
CA LYS A 237 25.90 3.21 -11.33
C LYS A 237 26.74 3.66 -10.14
N TYR A 238 26.14 4.43 -9.23
CA TYR A 238 26.86 5.03 -8.13
C TYR A 238 27.54 3.96 -7.28
N SER A 239 28.58 4.38 -6.54
CA SER A 239 29.17 3.61 -5.44
C SER A 239 28.08 2.94 -4.57
N ILE A 240 28.33 1.69 -4.16
CA ILE A 240 27.48 0.87 -3.27
C ILE A 240 26.95 1.67 -2.06
N PHE A 241 27.70 2.66 -1.57
CA PHE A 241 27.28 3.52 -0.46
C PHE A 241 26.09 4.44 -0.78
N ASN A 242 25.97 4.95 -2.01
CA ASN A 242 24.82 5.78 -2.40
C ASN A 242 23.55 4.94 -2.55
N PHE A 243 23.70 3.72 -3.05
CA PHE A 243 22.63 2.73 -3.15
C PHE A 243 22.05 2.38 -1.78
N LEU A 244 22.92 2.06 -0.80
CA LEU A 244 22.49 1.74 0.57
C LEU A 244 21.75 2.88 1.26
N ASN A 245 22.18 4.12 0.99
CA ASN A 245 21.60 5.34 1.55
C ASN A 245 20.41 5.90 0.75
N GLY A 246 20.09 5.31 -0.40
CA GLY A 246 19.03 5.80 -1.30
C GLY A 246 19.33 7.17 -1.93
N ARG A 247 20.60 7.59 -1.97
CA ARG A 247 21.00 8.84 -2.64
C ARG A 247 20.92 8.63 -4.16
N GLY A 248 20.16 9.49 -4.83
CA GLY A 248 19.95 9.42 -6.28
C GLY A 248 18.72 8.61 -6.71
N TRP A 249 17.93 8.10 -5.76
CA TRP A 249 16.64 7.47 -6.05
C TRP A 249 15.62 8.53 -6.46
N PRO A 250 15.02 8.43 -7.67
CA PRO A 250 14.21 9.51 -8.22
C PRO A 250 12.75 9.43 -7.75
N LEU A 251 12.30 8.26 -7.32
CA LEU A 251 10.92 8.06 -6.92
C LEU A 251 10.71 8.50 -5.47
N PRO A 252 9.57 9.11 -5.14
CA PRO A 252 9.26 9.51 -3.78
C PRO A 252 8.85 8.33 -2.87
N TYR A 253 8.96 7.08 -3.33
CA TYR A 253 8.65 5.86 -2.56
C TYR A 253 9.75 4.82 -2.70
N LYS A 254 9.93 4.00 -1.67
CA LYS A 254 10.94 2.93 -1.58
C LYS A 254 10.34 1.56 -1.34
N SER A 255 9.06 1.49 -1.01
CA SER A 255 8.27 0.25 -0.95
C SER A 255 6.97 0.45 -1.72
N CYS A 256 6.48 -0.60 -2.37
CA CYS A 256 5.24 -0.59 -3.14
C CYS A 256 4.53 -1.94 -3.02
N LEU A 257 3.21 -1.87 -2.91
CA LEU A 257 2.29 -2.98 -2.98
C LEU A 257 1.18 -2.59 -3.96
N THR A 258 1.01 -3.38 -5.00
CA THR A 258 0.02 -3.15 -6.06
C THR A 258 -0.79 -4.40 -6.28
N CYS A 259 -2.10 -4.30 -6.23
CA CYS A 259 -3.02 -5.39 -6.55
C CYS A 259 -3.81 -5.04 -7.81
N VAL A 260 -4.08 -6.04 -8.64
CA VAL A 260 -4.98 -5.89 -9.80
C VAL A 260 -6.41 -5.59 -9.35
N ILE A 261 -7.11 -4.82 -10.16
CA ILE A 261 -8.56 -4.61 -10.08
C ILE A 261 -9.15 -5.42 -11.23
N ARG A 262 -9.86 -6.50 -10.90
CA ARG A 262 -10.42 -7.44 -11.88
C ARG A 262 -11.69 -8.10 -11.36
N GLN A 263 -12.42 -8.75 -12.25
CA GLN A 263 -13.41 -9.74 -11.87
C GLN A 263 -12.73 -11.09 -11.72
N GLY A 264 -12.73 -11.64 -10.50
CA GLY A 264 -12.28 -13.00 -10.27
C GLY A 264 -13.18 -14.05 -10.94
N PRO A 265 -12.71 -15.30 -11.06
CA PRO A 265 -13.48 -16.38 -11.67
C PRO A 265 -14.78 -16.62 -10.90
N THR A 266 -15.91 -16.64 -11.61
CA THR A 266 -17.21 -16.97 -11.01
C THR A 266 -17.30 -18.46 -10.71
N VAL A 267 -17.75 -18.81 -9.50
CA VAL A 267 -17.91 -20.18 -8.98
C VAL A 267 -18.75 -21.09 -9.90
N SER A 268 -19.60 -20.51 -10.75
CA SER A 268 -20.55 -21.23 -11.63
C SER A 268 -19.96 -21.83 -12.91
N GLY A 269 -18.64 -22.03 -13.00
CA GLY A 269 -17.99 -22.74 -14.14
C GLY A 269 -18.02 -22.00 -15.48
N GLN A 270 -18.68 -20.85 -15.57
CA GLN A 270 -18.52 -19.92 -16.69
C GLN A 270 -17.31 -19.03 -16.41
N VAL A 271 -16.17 -19.40 -17.00
CA VAL A 271 -14.98 -18.54 -17.04
C VAL A 271 -15.31 -17.37 -17.97
N ARG A 272 -15.71 -16.24 -17.39
CA ARG A 272 -15.65 -14.98 -18.15
C ARG A 272 -14.17 -14.64 -18.34
N PRO A 273 -13.75 -14.11 -19.50
CA PRO A 273 -12.38 -13.64 -19.66
C PRO A 273 -12.08 -12.63 -18.56
N GLU A 274 -11.06 -12.91 -17.75
CA GLU A 274 -10.67 -12.06 -16.63
C GLU A 274 -10.18 -10.73 -17.19
N THR A 275 -11.02 -9.70 -17.12
CA THR A 275 -10.64 -8.38 -17.61
C THR A 275 -10.01 -7.61 -16.45
N VAL A 276 -8.69 -7.47 -16.48
CA VAL A 276 -7.98 -6.52 -15.62
C VAL A 276 -8.32 -5.11 -16.10
N ILE A 277 -8.98 -4.32 -15.27
CA ILE A 277 -9.33 -2.93 -15.61
C ILE A 277 -8.25 -1.94 -15.16
N GLY A 278 -7.44 -2.35 -14.20
CA GLY A 278 -6.45 -1.47 -13.58
C GLY A 278 -5.80 -2.07 -12.35
N PHE A 279 -5.24 -1.20 -11.53
CA PHE A 279 -4.46 -1.56 -10.35
C PHE A 279 -4.72 -0.59 -9.21
N LEU A 280 -4.88 -1.12 -8.00
CA LEU A 280 -4.84 -0.35 -6.76
C LEU A 280 -3.44 -0.47 -6.17
N SER A 281 -2.74 0.66 -6.06
CA SER A 281 -1.37 0.71 -5.54
C SER A 281 -1.32 1.48 -4.24
N VAL A 282 -0.54 0.95 -3.29
CA VAL A 282 -0.12 1.62 -2.06
C VAL A 282 1.40 1.66 -2.02
N ASP A 283 1.96 2.82 -1.78
CA ASP A 283 3.41 3.00 -1.69
C ASP A 283 3.82 3.75 -0.41
N SER A 284 5.08 3.60 -0.01
CA SER A 284 5.65 4.26 1.17
C SER A 284 7.02 4.85 0.87
N GLU A 285 7.32 6.00 1.46
CA GLU A 285 8.64 6.65 1.43
C GLU A 285 9.73 5.84 2.15
N SER A 286 9.33 4.87 2.97
CA SER A 286 10.20 4.03 3.80
C SER A 286 10.34 2.62 3.23
N ARG A 287 11.43 1.95 3.61
CA ARG A 287 11.72 0.54 3.26
C ARG A 287 11.23 -0.39 4.35
N ASN A 288 10.97 -1.64 3.99
CA ASN A 288 10.70 -2.76 4.89
C ASN A 288 9.48 -2.55 5.79
N VAL A 289 8.51 -1.77 5.31
CA VAL A 289 7.34 -1.36 6.09
C VAL A 289 6.15 -2.31 5.93
N PHE A 290 5.95 -2.84 4.73
CA PHE A 290 4.82 -3.69 4.40
C PHE A 290 5.06 -5.15 4.81
N LYS A 291 3.97 -5.90 4.91
CA LYS A 291 3.95 -7.33 5.22
C LYS A 291 3.03 -8.04 4.26
N GLU A 292 3.63 -8.56 3.20
CA GLU A 292 2.94 -9.19 2.08
C GLU A 292 1.81 -10.14 2.52
N THR A 293 2.04 -10.99 3.52
CA THR A 293 1.05 -11.97 4.00
C THR A 293 -0.31 -11.38 4.39
N TRP A 294 -0.35 -10.17 4.92
CA TRP A 294 -1.57 -9.57 5.49
C TRP A 294 -1.97 -8.30 4.76
N ASP A 295 -0.98 -7.47 4.43
CA ASP A 295 -1.19 -6.16 3.83
C ASP A 295 -1.78 -6.28 2.42
N LYS A 296 -1.38 -7.31 1.66
CA LYS A 296 -1.94 -7.56 0.31
C LYS A 296 -3.43 -7.88 0.37
N GLU A 297 -3.88 -8.62 1.37
CA GLU A 297 -5.30 -9.01 1.51
C GLU A 297 -6.18 -7.79 1.75
N ILE A 298 -5.65 -6.81 2.49
CA ILE A 298 -6.33 -5.52 2.69
C ILE A 298 -6.46 -4.78 1.35
N VAL A 299 -5.38 -4.69 0.57
CA VAL A 299 -5.43 -4.03 -0.74
C VAL A 299 -6.36 -4.78 -1.70
N PHE A 300 -6.31 -6.11 -1.75
CA PHE A 300 -7.22 -6.92 -2.57
C PHE A 300 -8.69 -6.71 -2.17
N SER A 301 -9.02 -6.69 -0.88
CA SER A 301 -10.40 -6.47 -0.43
C SER A 301 -11.00 -5.16 -0.96
N VAL A 302 -10.19 -4.12 -1.09
CA VAL A 302 -10.61 -2.83 -1.64
C VAL A 302 -10.56 -2.84 -3.17
N ALA A 303 -9.54 -3.45 -3.77
CA ALA A 303 -9.41 -3.59 -5.23
C ALA A 303 -10.60 -4.34 -5.83
N ASP A 304 -11.01 -5.46 -5.22
CA ASP A 304 -12.17 -6.25 -5.65
C ASP A 304 -13.46 -5.43 -5.58
N ALA A 305 -13.64 -4.66 -4.51
CA ALA A 305 -14.81 -3.82 -4.32
C ALA A 305 -14.84 -2.59 -5.25
N LEU A 306 -13.68 -2.12 -5.72
CA LEU A 306 -13.57 -1.03 -6.70
C LEU A 306 -13.95 -1.45 -8.12
N TYR A 307 -13.93 -2.75 -8.43
CA TYR A 307 -14.14 -3.25 -9.79
C TYR A 307 -15.45 -2.78 -10.42
N TRP A 308 -16.57 -2.93 -9.71
CA TRP A 308 -17.90 -2.58 -10.24
C TRP A 308 -18.09 -1.07 -10.46
N PRO A 309 -17.80 -0.20 -9.47
CA PRO A 309 -17.84 1.25 -9.69
C PRO A 309 -16.96 1.69 -10.86
N LEU A 310 -15.71 1.22 -10.93
CA LEU A 310 -14.78 1.62 -12.00
C LEU A 310 -15.27 1.16 -13.36
N ARG A 311 -15.80 -0.07 -13.48
CA ARG A 311 -16.35 -0.58 -14.73
C ARG A 311 -17.51 0.30 -15.23
N LYS A 312 -18.43 0.71 -14.36
CA LYS A 312 -19.54 1.60 -14.74
C LYS A 312 -19.02 2.96 -15.20
N ILE A 313 -18.04 3.51 -14.50
CA ILE A 313 -17.44 4.82 -14.83
C ILE A 313 -16.67 4.80 -16.14
N LEU A 314 -15.96 3.71 -16.45
CA LEU A 314 -15.30 3.55 -17.74
C LEU A 314 -16.29 3.61 -18.91
N THR A 315 -17.47 2.99 -18.76
CA THR A 315 -18.55 3.10 -19.77
C THR A 315 -19.03 4.55 -19.91
N VAL A 316 -19.24 5.26 -18.79
CA VAL A 316 -19.66 6.68 -18.81
C VAL A 316 -18.61 7.57 -19.48
N GLN A 317 -17.32 7.32 -19.22
CA GLN A 317 -16.21 8.03 -19.86
C GLN A 317 -16.18 7.83 -21.37
N GLN A 318 -16.35 6.59 -21.84
CA GLN A 318 -16.39 6.29 -23.27
C GLN A 318 -17.53 7.02 -23.99
N VAL A 319 -18.71 7.10 -23.37
CA VAL A 319 -19.84 7.87 -23.92
C VAL A 319 -19.51 9.37 -23.96
N ALA A 320 -18.96 9.92 -22.88
CA ALA A 320 -18.57 11.33 -22.83
C ALA A 320 -17.52 11.68 -23.90
N GLU A 321 -16.51 10.83 -24.10
CA GLU A 321 -15.49 10.99 -25.14
C GLU A 321 -16.09 10.91 -26.56
N THR A 322 -17.04 10.00 -26.77
CA THR A 322 -17.76 9.88 -28.04
C THR A 322 -18.54 11.15 -28.36
N LEU A 323 -19.25 11.72 -27.38
CA LEU A 323 -19.97 12.99 -27.52
C LEU A 323 -19.03 14.17 -27.77
N LYS A 324 -17.83 14.19 -27.15
CA LYS A 324 -16.81 15.22 -27.42
C LYS A 324 -16.30 15.17 -28.85
N SER A 325 -16.12 13.96 -29.38
CA SER A 325 -15.64 13.76 -30.74
C SER A 325 -16.72 14.03 -31.80
N ASN A 326 -18.00 13.82 -31.46
CA ASN A 326 -19.15 13.95 -32.36
C ASN A 326 -20.28 14.76 -31.69
N PRO A 327 -20.15 16.10 -31.62
CA PRO A 327 -21.18 16.92 -30.99
C PRO A 327 -22.50 16.80 -31.78
N PRO A 328 -23.66 16.66 -31.10
CA PRO A 328 -24.96 16.65 -31.76
C PRO A 328 -25.15 18.00 -32.48
N GLY A 329 -25.47 17.92 -33.78
CA GLY A 329 -25.67 19.07 -34.66
C GLY A 329 -27.00 19.76 -34.48
#